data_AF-A0A953USC2-F1
#
_entry.id   AF-A0A953USC2-F1
#
_cell.length_a   1.000
_cell.length_b   1.000
_cell.length_c   1.000
_cell.angle_alpha   90.00
_cell.angle_beta   90.00
_cell.angle_gamma   90.00
#
_symmetry.space_group_name_H-M   'P 1'
#
loop_
_entity.id
_entity.type
_entity.pdbx_description
1 polymer ?
#
loop_
_entity_poly.entity_id
_entity_poly.type
_entity_poly.pdbx_seq_one_letter_code
_entity_poly.pdbx_strand_id
1 'polypeptide(L)'
;MQDRHPTLSSYHFKRAKTDGLIEVLNEGSYVMAEYSERTGIVKWQRVVLATQKEKIEKWLFDHYPAHGTQKAKAVAQASSISR
;
A
#
# COMPACT_ATOMS: atom_id res chain seq x y z
N MET A 1 23.22 2.54 20.62
CA MET A 1 21.89 2.09 20.18
C MET A 1 21.95 2.02 18.66
N GLN A 2 21.84 0.85 18.03
CA GLN A 2 21.84 0.77 16.57
C GLN A 2 20.46 1.18 16.06
N ASP A 3 20.37 2.36 15.46
CA ASP A 3 19.21 2.80 14.69
C ASP A 3 19.09 1.93 13.43
N ARG A 4 18.57 0.71 13.60
CA ARG A 4 18.20 -0.15 12.47
C ARG A 4 17.03 0.53 11.79
N HIS A 5 17.30 1.27 10.72
CA HIS A 5 16.27 1.72 9.81
C HIS A 5 15.66 0.49 9.14
N PRO A 6 14.38 0.13 9.39
CA PRO A 6 13.77 -0.96 8.66
C PRO A 6 13.76 -0.59 7.17
N THR A 7 14.43 -1.43 6.38
CA THR A 7 14.40 -1.34 4.92
C THR A 7 13.10 -2.01 4.45
N LEU A 8 12.69 -1.79 3.19
CA LEU A 8 11.54 -2.52 2.61
C LEU A 8 11.68 -4.05 2.76
N SER A 9 12.90 -4.58 2.84
CA SER A 9 13.15 -6.02 3.05
C SER A 9 12.71 -6.54 4.42
N SER A 10 12.56 -5.65 5.40
CA SER A 10 12.05 -5.94 6.74
C SER A 10 10.52 -5.95 6.82
N TYR A 11 9.83 -5.73 5.69
CA TYR A 11 8.37 -5.75 5.61
C TYR A 11 7.89 -6.89 4.72
N HIS A 12 6.82 -7.54 5.18
CA HIS A 12 6.12 -8.58 4.45
C HIS A 12 4.72 -8.11 4.07
N PHE A 13 4.23 -8.57 2.93
CA PHE A 13 2.93 -8.19 2.40
C PHE A 13 2.12 -9.45 2.16
N LYS A 14 0.91 -9.53 2.72
CA LYS A 14 0.03 -10.68 2.50
C LYS A 14 -1.42 -10.22 2.36
N ARG A 15 -2.20 -10.96 1.58
CA ARG A 15 -3.65 -10.79 1.52
C ARG A 15 -4.24 -11.21 2.87
N ALA A 16 -5.06 -10.35 3.47
CA ALA A 16 -5.80 -10.65 4.67
C ALA A 16 -6.89 -11.69 4.36
N LYS A 17 -7.47 -12.28 5.42
CA LYS A 17 -8.66 -13.14 5.26
C LYS A 17 -9.87 -12.36 4.75
N THR A 18 -9.92 -11.06 5.06
CA THR A 18 -10.93 -10.14 4.56
C THR A 18 -10.62 -9.76 3.12
N ASP A 19 -11.59 -9.96 2.25
CA ASP A 19 -11.42 -9.74 0.82
C ASP A 19 -11.01 -8.29 0.49
N GLY A 20 -10.01 -8.15 -0.40
CA GLY A 20 -9.48 -6.86 -0.85
C GLY A 20 -8.66 -6.07 0.18
N LEU A 21 -8.20 -6.69 1.27
CA LEU A 21 -7.26 -6.09 2.22
C LEU A 21 -5.89 -6.77 2.14
N ILE A 22 -4.83 -5.95 2.15
CA ILE A 22 -3.44 -6.38 2.22
C ILE A 22 -2.87 -5.93 3.57
N GLU A 23 -2.38 -6.88 4.36
CA GLU A 23 -1.66 -6.61 5.60
C GLU A 23 -0.18 -6.36 5.28
N VAL A 24 0.35 -5.26 5.81
CA VAL A 24 1.78 -4.94 5.85
C VAL A 24 2.31 -5.37 7.21
N LEU A 25 3.24 -6.32 7.25
CA LEU A 25 3.81 -6.85 8.47
C LEU A 25 5.29 -6.48 8.58
N ASN A 26 5.80 -6.36 9.80
CA ASN A 26 7.24 -6.28 10.03
C ASN A 26 7.89 -7.69 10.10
N GLU A 27 9.20 -7.74 10.33
CA GLU A 27 9.98 -8.98 10.53
C GLU A 27 9.40 -9.88 11.63
N GLY A 28 8.80 -9.29 12.66
CA GLY A 28 8.15 -10.02 13.75
C GLY A 28 6.74 -10.53 13.41
N SER A 29 6.29 -10.42 12.16
CA SER A 29 4.92 -10.75 11.73
C SER A 29 3.83 -9.94 12.43
N TYR A 30 4.15 -8.72 12.90
CA TYR A 30 3.17 -7.79 13.45
C TYR A 30 2.60 -6.90 12.36
N VAL A 31 1.28 -6.71 12.37
CA VAL A 31 0.59 -5.81 11.45
C VAL A 31 0.99 -4.36 11.76
N MET A 32 1.54 -3.70 10.74
CA MET A 32 1.97 -2.30 10.77
C MET A 32 0.95 -1.41 10.07
N ALA A 33 0.36 -1.90 8.99
CA ALA A 33 -0.67 -1.21 8.24
C ALA A 33 -1.56 -2.18 7.46
N GLU A 34 -2.71 -1.68 7.04
CA GLU A 34 -3.64 -2.37 6.15
C GLU A 34 -3.89 -1.52 4.91
N TYR A 35 -3.74 -2.11 3.73
CA TYR A 35 -4.04 -1.47 2.46
C TYR A 35 -5.32 -2.05 1.88
N SER A 36 -6.24 -1.18 1.47
CA SER A 36 -7.47 -1.57 0.80
C SER A 36 -7.29 -1.49 -0.71
N GLU A 37 -7.29 -2.64 -1.39
CA GLU A 37 -7.30 -2.73 -2.85
C GLU A 37 -8.59 -2.13 -3.45
N ARG A 38 -9.65 -1.96 -2.65
CA ARG A 38 -10.88 -1.34 -3.13
C ARG A 38 -10.73 0.17 -3.30
N THR A 39 -10.04 0.82 -2.36
CA THR A 39 -9.97 2.29 -2.26
C THR A 39 -8.58 2.85 -2.54
N GLY A 40 -7.54 2.03 -2.48
CA GLY A 40 -6.15 2.46 -2.57
C GLY A 40 -5.64 3.15 -1.30
N ILE A 41 -6.36 3.06 -0.18
CA ILE A 41 -6.01 3.74 1.07
C ILE A 41 -5.20 2.79 1.96
N VAL A 42 -4.06 3.28 2.47
CA VAL A 42 -3.30 2.63 3.54
C VAL A 42 -3.71 3.18 4.91
N LYS A 43 -4.10 2.30 5.82
CA LYS A 43 -4.39 2.60 7.22
C LYS A 43 -3.23 2.11 8.09
N TRP A 44 -2.45 3.06 8.61
CA TRP A 44 -1.33 2.76 9.51
C TRP A 44 -1.83 2.49 10.93
N GLN A 45 -1.51 1.32 11.47
CA GLN A 45 -1.81 0.94 12.86
C GLN A 45 -0.65 1.29 13.80
N ARG A 46 0.57 1.37 13.26
CA ARG A 46 1.79 1.70 14.01
C ARG A 46 2.46 2.96 13.45
N VAL A 47 3.19 3.65 14.32
CA VAL A 47 4.00 4.81 13.93
C VAL A 47 5.21 4.33 13.15
N VAL A 48 5.39 4.89 11.95
CA VAL A 48 6.48 4.60 11.02
C VAL A 48 6.96 5.94 10.45
N LEU A 49 8.25 6.03 10.12
CA LEU A 49 8.83 7.24 9.53
C LEU A 49 8.15 7.57 8.20
N ALA A 50 7.91 8.85 7.93
CA ALA A 50 7.21 9.30 6.72
C ALA A 50 7.90 8.79 5.42
N THR A 51 9.23 8.79 5.39
CA THR A 51 10.02 8.29 4.24
C THR A 51 9.85 6.79 3.99
N GLN A 52 9.59 6.00 5.04
CA GLN A 52 9.29 4.58 4.89
C GLN A 52 7.84 4.36 4.48
N LYS A 53 6.91 5.15 5.03
CA LYS A 53 5.49 5.11 4.65
C LYS A 53 5.33 5.33 3.15
N GLU A 54 5.96 6.36 2.61
CA GLU A 54 5.93 6.68 1.18
C GLU A 54 6.45 5.52 0.30
N LYS A 55 7.57 4.91 0.70
CA LYS A 55 8.14 3.76 -0.02
C LYS A 55 7.18 2.55 -0.02
N ILE A 56 6.55 2.27 1.12
CA ILE A 56 5.61 1.17 1.28
C ILE A 56 4.32 1.43 0.49
N GLU A 57 3.77 2.64 0.59
CA GLU A 57 2.57 3.06 -0.14
C GLU A 57 2.77 2.96 -1.65
N LYS A 58 3.92 3.42 -2.16
CA LYS A 58 4.28 3.29 -3.58
C LYS A 58 4.39 1.83 -4.00
N TRP A 59 5.08 1.00 -3.23
CA TRP A 59 5.24 -0.43 -3.53
C TRP A 59 3.89 -1.16 -3.55
N LEU A 60 3.02 -0.87 -2.58
CA LEU A 60 1.66 -1.40 -2.51
C LEU A 60 0.84 -1.01 -3.75
N PHE A 61 0.90 0.26 -4.14
CA PHE A 61 0.17 0.75 -5.31
C PHE A 61 0.63 0.08 -6.61
N ASP A 62 1.94 -0.15 -6.75
CA ASP A 62 2.54 -0.78 -7.92
C ASP A 62 2.23 -2.29 -8.00
N HIS A 63 2.11 -2.99 -6.86
CA HIS A 63 1.91 -4.44 -6.81
C HIS A 63 0.45 -4.86 -6.63
N TYR A 64 -0.37 -4.02 -6.00
CA TYR A 64 -1.77 -4.28 -5.70
C TYR A 64 -2.63 -3.14 -6.26
N PRO A 65 -2.87 -3.11 -7.58
CA PRO A 65 -3.54 -1.98 -8.22
C PRO A 65 -4.97 -1.83 -7.69
N ALA A 66 -5.26 -0.73 -6.99
CA ALA A 66 -6.57 -0.53 -6.44
C ALA A 66 -7.65 -0.39 -7.54
N HIS A 67 -8.80 -1.03 -7.34
CA HIS A 67 -9.95 -0.96 -8.24
C HIS A 67 -10.44 0.49 -8.44
N GLY A 68 -10.34 1.34 -7.41
CA GLY A 68 -10.65 2.77 -7.49
C GLY A 68 -9.73 3.55 -8.44
N THR A 69 -8.45 3.20 -8.51
CA THR A 69 -7.49 3.84 -9.42
C THR A 69 -7.55 3.31 -10.84
N GLN A 70 -8.07 2.11 -11.08
CA GLN A 70 -8.46 1.69 -12.43
C GLN A 70 -9.63 2.53 -12.95
N LYS A 71 -10.63 2.82 -12.11
CA LYS A 71 -11.71 3.76 -12.50
C LYS A 71 -11.19 5.18 -12.76
N ALA A 72 -10.33 5.72 -11.90
CA ALA A 72 -9.78 7.07 -12.11
C ALA A 72 -8.88 7.15 -13.37
N LYS A 73 -8.06 6.13 -13.64
CA LYS A 73 -7.26 6.05 -14.87
C LYS A 73 -8.13 5.86 -16.12
N ALA A 74 -9.18 5.05 -16.04
CA ALA A 74 -10.12 4.84 -17.15
C ALA A 74 -10.91 6.12 -17.49
N VAL A 75 -11.34 6.88 -16.49
CA VAL A 75 -12.04 8.16 -16.71
C VAL A 75 -11.08 9.21 -17.30
N ALA A 76 -9.83 9.30 -16.80
CA ALA A 76 -8.84 10.21 -17.37
C ALA A 76 -8.45 9.87 -18.82
N GLN A 77 -8.44 8.59 -19.19
CA GLN A 77 -8.16 8.13 -20.55
C GLN A 77 -9.34 8.36 -21.50
N ALA A 78 -10.58 8.20 -21.03
CA ALA A 78 -11.79 8.48 -21.82
C ALA A 78 -11.95 9.98 -22.16
N SER A 79 -11.54 10.89 -21.25
CA SER A 79 -11.60 12.34 -21.48
C SER A 79 -10.55 12.87 -22.47
N SER A 80 -9.57 12.06 -22.87
CA SER A 80 -8.52 12.46 -23.82
C SER A 80 -8.87 12.15 -25.29
N ILE A 81 -9.95 11.40 -25.54
CA ILE A 81 -10.37 10.94 -26.88
C ILE A 81 -11.51 11.79 -27.46
N SER A 82 -12.18 12.59 -26.64
CA SER A 82 -13.20 13.53 -27.12
C SER A 82 -12.58 14.90 -27.38
N ARG A 83 -11.88 15.04 -28.51
CA ARG A 83 -11.44 16.34 -29.05
C ARG A 83 -11.90 16.47 -30.50
#